data_AF-A0A9W7L1A6-F1
#
_entry.id   AF-A0A9W7L1A6-F1
#
_cell.length_a   1.000
_cell.length_b   1.000
_cell.length_c   1.000
_cell.angle_alpha   90.00
_cell.angle_beta   90.00
_cell.angle_gamma   90.00
#
_symmetry.space_group_name_H-M   'P 1'
#
loop_
_entity.id
_entity.type
_entity.pdbx_description
1 polymer ?
#
loop_
_entity_poly.entity_id
_entity_poly.type
_entity_poly.pdbx_seq_one_letter_code
_entity_poly.pdbx_strand_id
1 'polypeptide(L)' 'MHRDLKSLNVLITLGWRGKVSDFGLAKKDTSKIFSNASANTSRGRALGTARWKAPEQFGRKKPPFNERSDVYSYGI' A
#
# COMPACT_ATOMS: atom_id res chain seq x y z
N MET A 1 3.59 -0.20 5.42
CA MET A 1 3.12 0.25 4.10
C MET A 1 1.66 -0.18 3.93
N HIS A 2 0.78 0.73 3.54
CA HIS A 2 -0.68 0.55 3.47
C HIS A 2 -1.10 -0.24 2.23
N ARG A 3 -0.54 0.08 1.05
CA ARG A 3 -0.72 -0.65 -0.21
C ARG A 3 -2.09 -0.55 -0.89
N ASP A 4 -3.06 0.10 -0.24
CA ASP A 4 -4.31 0.56 -0.84
C ASP A 4 -4.78 1.88 -0.21
N LEU A 5 -3.87 2.86 -0.11
CA LEU A 5 -4.24 4.18 0.40
C LEU A 5 -5.06 4.92 -0.65
N LYS A 6 -6.24 5.39 -0.27
CA LYS A 6 -7.20 6.11 -1.13
C LYS A 6 -8.14 6.94 -0.26
N SER A 7 -8.78 7.95 -0.83
CA SER A 7 -9.73 8.81 -0.10
C SER A 7 -10.86 8.02 0.57
N LEU A 8 -11.33 6.94 -0.07
CA LEU A 8 -12.33 6.03 0.49
C LEU A 8 -11.88 5.32 1.78
N ASN A 9 -10.57 5.22 2.00
CA ASN A 9 -9.96 4.60 3.18
C ASN A 9 -9.54 5.65 4.23
N VAL A 10 -9.95 6.92 4.06
CA VAL A 10 -9.76 7.99 5.05
C VAL A 10 -11.12 8.40 5.60
N LEU A 11 -11.41 7.93 6.82
CA LEU A 11 -12.66 8.22 7.52
C LEU A 11 -12.57 9.57 8.24
N ILE A 12 -13.63 10.38 8.15
CA ILE A 12 -13.71 11.66 8.85
C ILE A 12 -14.59 11.48 10.09
N THR A 13 -14.04 11.81 11.25
CA THR A 13 -14.78 11.81 12.52
C THR A 13 -15.52 13.13 12.75
N LEU A 14 -16.47 13.15 13.69
CA LEU A 14 -17.24 14.36 14.06
C LEU A 14 -16.34 15.55 14.45
N GLY A 15 -15.16 15.29 15.02
CA GLY A 15 -14.17 16.31 15.39
C GLY A 15 -13.22 16.73 14.26
N TRP A 16 -13.60 16.55 12.99
CA TRP A 16 -12.77 16.87 11.82
C TRP A 16 -11.38 16.21 11.81
N ARG A 17 -11.26 15.04 12.46
CA ARG A 17 -10.02 14.24 12.42
C ARG A 17 -10.15 13.13 11.39
N GLY A 18 -9.18 13.07 10.47
CA GLY A 18 -9.02 11.95 9.54
C GLY A 18 -8.45 10.71 10.24
N LYS A 19 -8.99 9.54 9.92
CA LYS A 19 -8.51 8.22 10.38
C LYS A 19 -8.33 7.31 9.17
N VAL A 20 -7.14 6.72 9.05
CA VAL A 20 -6.87 5.75 7.98
C VAL A 20 -7.44 4.38 8.36
N SER A 21 -8.12 3.72 7.43
CA SER A 21 -8.74 2.42 7.59
C SER A 21 -8.35 1.44 6.47
N ASP A 22 -8.74 0.18 6.62
CA ASP A 22 -8.52 -0.90 5.64
C ASP A 22 -7.05 -1.27 5.38
N PHE A 23 -6.45 -1.90 6.40
CA PHE A 23 -5.10 -2.45 6.34
C PHE A 23 -5.04 -3.86 5.74
N GLY A 24 -6.07 -4.31 5.01
CA GLY A 24 -6.14 -5.68 4.49
C GLY A 24 -5.01 -6.05 3.54
N LEU A 25 -4.41 -5.05 2.86
CA LEU A 25 -3.26 -5.23 1.98
C LEU A 25 -1.93 -4.77 2.61
N ALA A 26 -1.97 -4.26 3.84
CA ALA A 26 -0.83 -3.67 4.48
C ALA A 26 0.31 -4.69 4.66
N LYS A 27 1.54 -4.24 4.41
CA LYS A 27 2.73 -5.06 4.59
C LYS A 27 3.76 -4.29 5.40
N LYS A 28 4.34 -4.97 6.39
CA LYS A 28 5.52 -4.47 7.10
C LYS A 28 6.73 -4.71 6.21
N ASP A 29 7.60 -3.72 6.13
CA ASP A 29 8.88 -3.92 5.48
C ASP A 29 9.74 -4.80 6.39
N THR A 30 9.76 -6.10 6.12
CA THR A 30 10.57 -7.09 6.83
C THR A 30 11.95 -7.25 6.22
N SER A 31 12.29 -6.50 5.15
CA SER A 31 13.60 -6.57 4.50
C SER A 31 14.75 -6.17 5.43
N LYS A 32 14.47 -5.35 6.46
CA LYS A 32 15.43 -5.00 7.52
C LYS A 32 15.51 -5.99 8.68
N ILE A 33 14.59 -6.97 8.78
CA ILE A 33 14.45 -7.84 9.98
C ILE A 33 14.75 -9.31 9.67
N PHE A 34 14.53 -9.79 8.44
CA PHE A 34 14.73 -11.21 8.12
C PHE A 34 15.43 -11.39 6.78
N SER A 35 16.70 -11.82 6.83
CA SER A 35 17.44 -12.34 5.69
C SER A 35 16.89 -13.69 5.18
N ASN A 36 16.06 -14.42 5.94
CA ASN A 36 15.70 -15.81 5.63
C ASN A 36 14.19 -16.18 5.68
N ALA A 37 13.27 -15.25 5.93
CA ALA A 37 11.85 -15.61 5.94
C ALA A 37 11.23 -15.38 4.56
N SER A 38 11.07 -16.47 3.81
CA SER A 38 10.28 -16.54 2.57
C SER A 38 8.90 -15.91 2.80
N ALA A 39 8.78 -14.63 2.45
CA ALA A 39 7.52 -13.91 2.51
C ALA A 39 6.61 -14.50 1.42
N ASN A 40 5.82 -15.50 1.80
CA ASN A 40 4.66 -16.00 1.06
C ASN A 40 3.70 -14.83 0.84
N THR A 41 3.99 -14.06 -0.21
CA THR A 41 3.19 -12.93 -0.66
C THR A 41 2.35 -13.49 -1.79
N SER A 42 1.02 -13.46 -1.67
CA SER A 42 0.08 -13.85 -2.72
C SER A 42 0.58 -13.35 -4.09
N ARG A 43 1.15 -14.27 -4.86
CA ARG A 43 2.07 -13.99 -5.95
C ARG A 43 1.27 -13.56 -7.17
N GLY A 44 1.39 -12.30 -7.59
CA GLY A 44 1.07 -11.87 -8.96
C GLY A 44 -0.27 -11.19 -9.22
N ARG A 45 -1.09 -10.86 -8.20
CA ARG A 45 -2.29 -10.03 -8.42
C ARG A 45 -1.94 -8.53 -8.33
N ALA A 46 -2.49 -7.73 -9.23
CA ALA A 46 -2.47 -6.28 -9.13
C ALA A 46 -3.20 -5.87 -7.84
N LEU A 47 -2.45 -5.61 -6.77
CA LEU A 47 -2.98 -5.23 -5.46
C LEU A 47 -3.30 -3.73 -5.42
N GLY A 48 -4.33 -3.35 -4.68
CA GLY A 48 -4.79 -1.97 -4.52
C GLY A 48 -5.58 -1.40 -5.71
N THR A 49 -6.11 -0.20 -5.51
CA THR A 49 -7.03 0.50 -6.42
C THR A 49 -6.27 1.27 -7.50
N ALA A 50 -6.46 0.93 -8.78
CA ALA A 50 -5.63 1.40 -9.89
C ALA A 50 -5.46 2.93 -10.00
N ARG A 51 -6.51 3.71 -9.71
CA ARG A 51 -6.49 5.18 -9.83
C ARG A 51 -5.56 5.88 -8.83
N TRP A 52 -5.25 5.26 -7.69
CA TRP A 52 -4.35 5.80 -6.66
C TRP A 52 -2.94 5.21 -6.72
N LYS A 53 -2.63 4.35 -7.70
CA LYS A 53 -1.34 3.67 -7.77
C LYS A 53 -0.25 4.57 -8.33
N ALA A 54 0.91 4.45 -7.72
CA ALA A 54 2.13 5.06 -8.21
C ALA A 54 2.56 4.45 -9.56
N PRO A 55 3.15 5.25 -10.48
CA PRO A 55 3.48 4.81 -11.83
C PRO A 55 4.43 3.61 -11.85
N GLU A 56 5.33 3.49 -10.88
CA GLU A 56 6.26 2.35 -10.75
C GLU A 56 5.57 1.01 -10.45
N GLN A 57 4.28 1.03 -10.11
CA GLN A 57 3.47 -0.15 -9.82
C GLN A 57 2.87 -0.79 -11.06
N PHE A 58 2.94 -0.12 -12.21
CA PHE A 58 2.44 -0.64 -13.49
C PHE A 58 3.53 -1.38 -14.27
N GLY A 59 3.14 -2.30 -15.15
CA GLY A 59 4.04 -2.93 -16.14
C GLY A 59 4.98 -4.03 -15.62
N ARG A 60 5.04 -4.30 -14.31
CA ARG A 60 5.86 -5.39 -13.73
C ARG A 60 5.00 -6.52 -13.18
N LYS A 61 5.42 -7.78 -13.40
CA LYS A 61 4.80 -8.97 -12.75
C LYS A 61 4.93 -8.92 -11.22
N LYS A 62 5.97 -8.25 -10.72
CA LYS A 62 6.23 -7.97 -9.30
C LYS A 62 6.64 -6.51 -9.16
N PRO A 63 5.70 -5.56 -9.08
CA PRO A 63 6.06 -4.17 -8.89
C PRO A 63 6.74 -3.99 -7.53
N PRO A 64 7.84 -3.22 -7.45
CA PRO A 64 8.39 -2.84 -6.17
C PRO A 64 7.34 -2.01 -5.43
N PHE A 65 7.09 -2.35 -4.16
CA PHE A 65 6.26 -1.55 -3.28
C PHE A 65 7.16 -1.02 -2.16
N ASN A 66 7.28 0.30 -2.07
CA ASN A 66 8.00 0.97 -1.00
C ASN A 66 7.12 2.08 -0.39
N GLU A 67 7.63 2.72 0.65
CA GLU A 67 6.97 3.84 1.31
C GLU A 67 6.69 5.04 0.37
N ARG A 68 7.48 5.23 -0.70
CA ARG A 68 7.23 6.27 -1.70
C ARG A 68 5.95 6.02 -2.49
N SER A 69 5.56 4.76 -2.69
CA SER A 69 4.30 4.45 -3.35
C SER A 69 3.08 4.87 -2.51
N ASP A 70 3.11 4.70 -1.18
CA ASP A 70 2.04 5.20 -0.30
C ASP A 70 2.00 6.76 -0.29
N VAL A 71 3.16 7.41 -0.38
CA VAL A 71 3.24 8.89 -0.50
C VAL A 71 2.62 9.39 -1.80
N TYR A 72 2.85 8.70 -2.91
CA TYR A 72 2.19 9.02 -4.18
C TYR A 72 0.66 8.87 -4.04
N SER A 73 0.19 7.74 -3.51
CA SER A 73 -1.24 7.49 -3.31
C SER A 73 -1.90 8.52 -2.40
N TYR A 74 -1.17 9.06 -1.42
CA TYR A 74 -1.64 10.16 -0.57
C TYR A 74 -1.78 11.49 -1.32
N GLY A 75 -0.94 11.73 -2.33
CA GLY A 75 -0.95 12.95 -3.12
C GLY A 75 -2.01 13.01 -4.23
N ILE A 76 -2.73 11.92 -4.48
CA ILE A 76 -3.81 11.79 -5.49
C ILE A 76 -5.18 11.97 -4.83
#